data_AF-A0A1V8RLV8-F1
#
_entry.id   AF-A0A1V8RLV8-F1
#
_cell.length_a   1.000
_cell.length_b   1.000
_cell.length_c   1.000
_cell.angle_alpha   90.00
_cell.angle_beta   90.00
_cell.angle_gamma   90.00
#
_symmetry.space_group_name_H-M   'P 1'
#
loop_
_entity.id
_entity.type
_entity.pdbx_description
1 polymer ?
#
loop_
_entity_poly.entity_id
_entity_poly.type
_entity_poly.pdbx_seq_one_letter_code
_entity_poly.pdbx_strand_id
1 'polypeptide(L)'
;MVREDWTFQDLLAAGWSEADLEWERLAEAAFTALAAGKNDVVGSEIAAALRLARAEFAANDPRLAASLSNQAAIVATDGNGGAERIRAAAVQAWAACDGWIEAMTAPRTARSSMFHLRMERLHRPAYEERWRVRGRELLATLREEIHADAPLALIAPEEAASRLARWHRERPVTLSDPRKLMAAVILLAAREKGAPDAARHVPEAERQLHR
;
A
#
# COMPACT_ATOMS: atom_id res chain seq x y z
N MET A 1 10.69 12.30 -11.71
CA MET A 1 9.38 12.11 -11.06
C MET A 1 8.39 12.99 -11.81
N VAL A 2 7.37 12.41 -12.45
CA VAL A 2 6.31 13.20 -13.11
C VAL A 2 5.46 13.78 -12.00
N ARG A 3 5.33 15.10 -11.95
CA ARG A 3 4.47 15.78 -10.99
C ARG A 3 3.02 15.59 -11.45
N GLU A 4 2.24 14.86 -10.67
CA GLU A 4 0.81 14.68 -10.95
C GLU A 4 0.07 15.90 -10.41
N ASP A 5 -0.33 16.81 -11.29
CA ASP A 5 -1.06 18.02 -10.91
C ASP A 5 -2.58 17.74 -10.93
N TRP A 6 -3.06 17.01 -9.91
CA TRP A 6 -4.50 16.77 -9.71
C TRP A 6 -5.18 17.99 -9.11
N THR A 7 -6.34 18.36 -9.64
CA THR A 7 -7.16 19.40 -9.03
C THR A 7 -7.98 18.84 -7.87
N PHE A 8 -8.44 19.72 -6.98
CA PHE A 8 -9.38 19.35 -5.92
C PHE A 8 -10.66 18.67 -6.45
N GLN A 9 -11.14 19.09 -7.63
CA GLN A 9 -12.31 18.49 -8.26
C GLN A 9 -12.04 17.07 -8.75
N ASP A 10 -10.84 16.78 -9.25
CA ASP A 10 -10.44 15.42 -9.65
C ASP A 10 -10.41 14.48 -8.44
N LEU A 11 -9.90 14.97 -7.31
CA LEU A 11 -9.88 14.22 -6.05
C LEU A 11 -11.30 13.88 -5.60
N LEU A 12 -12.18 14.89 -5.50
CA LEU A 12 -13.57 14.67 -5.11
C LEU A 12 -14.29 13.69 -6.04
N ALA A 13 -14.12 13.82 -7.35
CA ALA A 13 -14.74 12.94 -8.34
C ALA A 13 -14.27 11.48 -8.21
N ALA A 14 -13.03 11.27 -7.75
CA ALA A 14 -12.45 9.96 -7.52
C ALA A 14 -12.74 9.38 -6.12
N GLY A 15 -13.38 10.15 -5.22
CA GLY A 15 -13.50 9.76 -3.80
C GLY A 15 -12.15 9.79 -3.07
N TRP A 16 -11.25 10.67 -3.52
CA TRP A 16 -9.95 10.91 -2.93
C TRP A 16 -9.94 12.22 -2.13
N SER A 17 -9.07 12.28 -1.13
CA SER A 17 -8.74 13.47 -0.38
C SER A 17 -7.27 13.86 -0.58
N GLU A 18 -6.90 15.07 -0.16
CA GLU A 18 -5.49 15.48 -0.13
C GLU A 18 -4.65 14.58 0.79
N ALA A 19 -5.25 14.04 1.87
CA ALA A 19 -4.60 13.09 2.76
C ALA A 19 -4.22 11.78 2.05
N ASP A 20 -4.99 11.35 1.05
CA ASP A 20 -4.64 10.17 0.26
C ASP A 20 -3.31 10.37 -0.49
N LEU A 21 -3.16 11.53 -1.15
CA LEU A 21 -1.94 11.89 -1.90
C LEU A 21 -0.76 12.19 -0.96
N GLU A 22 -1.02 12.90 0.14
CA GLU A 22 0.01 13.24 1.10
C GLU A 22 0.57 11.98 1.78
N TRP A 23 -0.29 11.00 2.09
CA TRP A 23 0.17 9.72 2.60
C TRP A 23 1.09 9.00 1.61
N GLU A 24 0.72 8.95 0.32
CA GLU A 24 1.57 8.37 -0.73
C GLU A 24 2.93 9.09 -0.80
N ARG A 25 2.93 10.43 -0.74
CA ARG A 25 4.15 11.24 -0.76
C ARG A 25 5.07 10.95 0.43
N LEU A 26 4.51 10.87 1.64
CA LEU A 26 5.26 10.54 2.86
C LEU A 26 5.84 9.11 2.78
N ALA A 27 5.06 8.16 2.26
CA ALA A 27 5.52 6.79 2.06
C ALA A 27 6.66 6.70 1.02
N GLU A 28 6.54 7.39 -0.13
CA GLU A 28 7.61 7.48 -1.13
C GLU A 28 8.87 8.16 -0.56
N ALA A 29 8.72 9.20 0.25
CA ALA A 29 9.82 9.89 0.92
C ALA A 29 10.54 8.97 1.91
N ALA A 30 9.80 8.22 2.72
CA ALA A 30 10.35 7.22 3.63
C ALA A 30 11.15 6.14 2.87
N PHE A 31 10.62 5.63 1.76
CA PHE A 31 11.33 4.66 0.92
C PHE A 31 12.58 5.23 0.25
N THR A 32 12.51 6.48 -0.21
CA THR A 32 13.67 7.19 -0.78
C THR A 32 14.76 7.35 0.26
N ALA A 33 14.40 7.73 1.49
CA ALA A 33 15.34 7.86 2.60
C ALA A 33 15.92 6.50 3.01
N LEU A 34 15.10 5.45 3.04
CA LEU A 34 15.51 4.09 3.40
C LEU A 34 16.50 3.53 2.38
N ALA A 35 16.21 3.68 1.08
CA ALA A 35 17.12 3.32 0.00
C ALA A 35 18.45 4.07 0.06
N ALA A 36 18.46 5.29 0.58
CA ALA A 36 19.66 6.10 0.78
C ALA A 36 20.35 5.89 2.14
N GLY A 37 19.82 5.03 3.01
CA GLY A 37 20.37 4.78 4.35
C GLY A 37 20.22 5.94 5.35
N LYS A 38 19.29 6.87 5.11
CA LYS A 38 19.06 8.07 5.94
C LYS A 38 18.06 7.80 7.07
N ASN A 39 18.48 7.03 8.08
CA ASN A 39 17.60 6.49 9.12
C ASN A 39 16.82 7.55 9.92
N ASP A 40 17.41 8.72 10.14
CA ASP A 40 16.78 9.86 10.81
C ASP A 40 15.54 10.36 10.02
N VAL A 41 15.70 10.52 8.72
CA VAL A 41 14.61 10.93 7.82
C VAL A 41 13.55 9.84 7.75
N VAL A 42 13.95 8.56 7.62
CA VAL A 42 13.02 7.41 7.57
C VAL A 42 12.06 7.43 8.76
N GLY A 43 12.58 7.56 9.99
CA GLY A 43 11.76 7.59 11.19
C GLY A 43 10.76 8.75 11.20
N SER A 44 11.19 9.93 10.77
CA SER A 44 10.33 11.13 10.73
C SER A 44 9.17 11.01 9.72
N GLU A 45 9.45 10.49 8.52
CA GLU A 45 8.46 10.32 7.45
C GLU A 45 7.47 9.20 7.77
N ILE A 46 7.95 8.06 8.32
CA ILE A 46 7.07 6.98 8.79
C ILE A 46 6.14 7.47 9.91
N ALA A 47 6.67 8.23 10.88
CA ALA A 47 5.86 8.77 11.95
C ALA A 47 4.83 9.80 11.45
N ALA A 48 5.18 10.61 10.44
CA ALA A 48 4.26 11.53 9.79
C ALA A 48 3.14 10.79 9.05
N ALA A 49 3.49 9.77 8.26
CA ALA A 49 2.52 8.93 7.55
C ALA A 49 1.53 8.25 8.51
N LEU A 50 2.01 7.73 9.63
CA LEU A 50 1.14 7.12 10.65
C LEU A 50 0.21 8.15 11.32
N ARG A 51 0.71 9.35 11.64
CA ARG A 51 -0.15 10.42 12.22
C ARG A 51 -1.28 10.78 11.26
N LEU A 52 -0.95 10.96 9.98
CA LEU A 52 -1.94 11.25 8.94
C LEU A 52 -2.95 10.11 8.81
N ALA A 53 -2.47 8.87 8.69
CA ALA A 53 -3.35 7.71 8.51
C ALA A 53 -4.32 7.51 9.69
N ARG A 54 -3.88 7.78 10.92
CA ARG A 54 -4.76 7.72 12.11
C ARG A 54 -5.81 8.81 12.14
N ALA A 55 -5.51 9.98 11.61
CA ALA A 55 -6.43 11.11 11.59
C ALA A 55 -7.47 10.97 10.47
N GLU A 56 -7.06 10.46 9.31
CA GLU A 56 -7.82 10.61 8.07
C GLU A 56 -8.42 9.30 7.55
N PHE A 57 -7.87 8.14 7.92
CA PHE A 57 -8.28 6.85 7.35
C PHE A 57 -9.06 5.99 8.36
N ALA A 58 -9.97 5.18 7.81
CA ALA A 58 -10.74 4.23 8.60
C ALA A 58 -9.83 3.13 9.21
N ALA A 59 -10.29 2.52 10.30
CA ALA A 59 -9.54 1.48 11.00
C ALA A 59 -9.21 0.23 10.15
N ASN A 60 -10.00 0.01 9.09
CA ASN A 60 -9.83 -1.07 8.12
C ASN A 60 -9.09 -0.64 6.84
N ASP A 61 -8.59 0.59 6.74
CA ASP A 61 -7.87 1.04 5.56
C ASP A 61 -6.46 0.42 5.52
N PRO A 62 -6.05 -0.20 4.40
CA PRO A 62 -4.74 -0.86 4.30
C PRO A 62 -3.56 0.09 4.51
N ARG A 63 -3.72 1.39 4.26
CA ARG A 63 -2.65 2.39 4.46
C ARG A 63 -2.40 2.66 5.94
N LEU A 64 -3.42 2.58 6.78
CA LEU A 64 -3.25 2.60 8.23
C LEU A 64 -2.49 1.36 8.70
N ALA A 65 -2.86 0.18 8.18
CA ALA A 65 -2.19 -1.07 8.52
C ALA A 65 -0.70 -1.03 8.14
N ALA A 66 -0.37 -0.59 6.91
CA ALA A 66 1.01 -0.41 6.46
C ALA A 66 1.79 0.60 7.32
N SER A 67 1.16 1.72 7.69
CA SER A 67 1.79 2.74 8.55
C SER A 67 2.11 2.22 9.94
N LEU A 68 1.21 1.42 10.52
CA LEU A 68 1.43 0.77 11.81
C LEU A 68 2.57 -0.25 11.73
N SER A 69 2.61 -1.08 10.68
CA SER A 69 3.71 -2.02 10.44
C SER A 69 5.06 -1.31 10.33
N ASN A 70 5.14 -0.25 9.52
CA ASN A 70 6.35 0.54 9.34
C ASN A 70 6.83 1.18 10.66
N GLN A 71 5.90 1.73 11.45
CA GLN A 71 6.24 2.31 12.76
C GLN A 71 6.69 1.23 13.76
N ALA A 72 6.07 0.05 13.76
CA ALA A 72 6.47 -1.04 14.64
C ALA A 72 7.92 -1.47 14.35
N ALA A 73 8.31 -1.52 13.08
CA ALA A 73 9.69 -1.81 12.67
C ALA A 73 10.69 -0.76 13.15
N ILE A 74 10.33 0.52 13.13
CA ILE A 74 11.16 1.62 13.70
C ILE A 74 11.28 1.47 15.21
N VAL A 75 10.18 1.29 15.94
CA VAL A 75 10.25 1.23 17.41
C VAL A 75 10.99 -0.03 17.88
N ALA A 76 10.95 -1.11 17.10
CA ALA A 76 11.69 -2.33 17.39
C ALA A 76 13.22 -2.14 17.34
N THR A 77 13.75 -1.19 16.55
CA THR A 77 15.19 -0.88 16.54
C THR A 77 15.64 -0.13 17.79
N ASP A 78 14.73 0.62 18.41
CA ASP A 78 15.03 1.46 19.58
C ASP A 78 15.01 0.67 20.90
N GLY A 79 14.60 -0.60 20.89
CA GLY A 79 14.53 -1.46 22.07
C GLY A 79 13.47 -1.06 23.11
N ASN A 80 12.69 -0.01 22.83
CA ASN A 80 11.62 0.45 23.70
C ASN A 80 10.39 -0.47 23.57
N GLY A 81 9.83 -0.91 24.69
CA GLY A 81 8.73 -1.91 24.77
C GLY A 81 7.40 -1.52 24.11
N GLY A 82 7.35 -0.46 23.31
CA GLY A 82 6.17 -0.03 22.54
C GLY A 82 5.95 -0.78 21.22
N ALA A 83 6.99 -1.43 20.68
CA ALA A 83 6.93 -2.09 19.37
C ALA A 83 5.83 -3.16 19.31
N GLU A 84 5.69 -3.95 20.37
CA GLU A 84 4.75 -5.07 20.43
C GLU A 84 3.28 -4.61 20.36
N ARG A 85 2.95 -3.51 21.06
CA ARG A 85 1.60 -2.95 21.01
C ARG A 85 1.26 -2.40 19.62
N ILE A 86 2.20 -1.71 18.99
CA ILE A 86 2.01 -1.14 17.64
C ILE A 86 1.88 -2.28 16.62
N ARG A 87 2.69 -3.34 16.77
CA ARG A 87 2.63 -4.54 15.94
C ARG A 87 1.29 -5.26 16.06
N ALA A 88 0.80 -5.46 17.28
CA ALA A 88 -0.53 -6.05 17.51
C ALA A 88 -1.63 -5.21 16.84
N ALA A 89 -1.54 -3.88 16.90
CA ALA A 89 -2.47 -3.00 16.18
C ALA A 89 -2.33 -3.12 14.65
N ALA A 90 -1.12 -3.30 14.13
CA ALA A 90 -0.89 -3.53 12.70
C ALA A 90 -1.54 -4.84 12.22
N VAL A 91 -1.36 -5.93 12.97
CA VAL A 91 -1.98 -7.23 12.69
C VAL A 91 -3.51 -7.12 12.68
N GLN A 92 -4.08 -6.42 13.68
CA GLN A 92 -5.53 -6.17 13.73
C GLN A 92 -6.02 -5.33 12.54
N ALA A 93 -5.29 -4.30 12.16
CA ALA A 93 -5.64 -3.46 11.01
C ALA A 93 -5.61 -4.27 9.70
N TRP A 94 -4.57 -5.09 9.48
CA TRP A 94 -4.50 -6.00 8.33
C TRP A 94 -5.62 -7.04 8.32
N ALA A 95 -6.01 -7.56 9.49
CA ALA A 95 -7.16 -8.47 9.61
C ALA A 95 -8.48 -7.76 9.24
N ALA A 96 -8.64 -6.49 9.58
CA ALA A 96 -9.85 -5.72 9.28
C ALA A 96 -9.98 -5.31 7.79
N CYS A 97 -8.88 -5.33 7.02
CA CYS A 97 -8.85 -4.87 5.63
C CYS A 97 -9.78 -5.65 4.67
N ASP A 98 -10.23 -6.85 5.04
CA ASP A 98 -11.21 -7.60 4.23
C ASP A 98 -12.48 -6.77 3.99
N GLY A 99 -12.97 -6.06 5.02
CA GLY A 99 -14.14 -5.19 4.87
C GLY A 99 -13.89 -3.98 3.95
N TRP A 100 -12.65 -3.49 3.87
CA TRP A 100 -12.28 -2.42 2.94
C TRP A 100 -12.24 -2.95 1.50
N ILE A 101 -11.72 -4.16 1.29
CA ILE A 101 -11.70 -4.78 -0.04
C ILE A 101 -13.11 -5.04 -0.55
N GLU A 102 -14.02 -5.53 0.30
CA GLU A 102 -15.40 -5.75 -0.11
C GLU A 102 -16.10 -4.43 -0.51
N ALA A 103 -15.73 -3.31 0.11
CA ALA A 103 -16.22 -1.98 -0.26
C ALA A 103 -15.50 -1.34 -1.46
N MET A 104 -14.39 -1.92 -1.92
CA MET A 104 -13.54 -1.37 -2.97
C MET A 104 -14.29 -1.21 -4.29
N THR A 105 -14.03 -0.09 -4.97
CA THR A 105 -14.56 0.21 -6.30
C THR A 105 -13.48 0.09 -7.38
N ALA A 106 -13.87 -0.42 -8.56
CA ALA A 106 -12.94 -0.53 -9.69
C ALA A 106 -12.60 0.86 -10.26
N PRO A 107 -11.41 1.06 -10.86
CA PRO A 107 -11.09 2.32 -11.53
C PRO A 107 -12.12 2.62 -12.61
N ARG A 108 -12.56 3.86 -12.73
CA ARG A 108 -13.40 4.31 -13.86
C ARG A 108 -12.46 4.77 -14.97
N THR A 109 -12.57 4.18 -16.14
CA THR A 109 -11.70 4.59 -17.26
C THR A 109 -12.52 5.44 -18.24
N ALA A 110 -11.98 6.58 -18.67
CA ALA A 110 -12.64 7.35 -19.72
C ALA A 110 -12.71 6.51 -21.02
N ARG A 111 -13.90 6.42 -21.62
CA ARG A 111 -14.15 5.67 -22.87
C ARG A 111 -14.92 6.54 -23.85
N SER A 112 -14.45 6.55 -25.09
CA SER A 112 -14.84 7.52 -26.13
C SER A 112 -16.17 7.20 -26.85
N SER A 113 -16.98 6.24 -26.37
CA SER A 113 -18.29 5.97 -27.01
C SER A 113 -19.37 5.52 -26.01
N MET A 114 -20.62 5.89 -26.30
CA MET A 114 -21.81 5.46 -25.53
C MET A 114 -21.98 3.93 -25.46
N PHE A 115 -21.58 3.20 -26.51
CA PHE A 115 -21.63 1.74 -26.51
C PHE A 115 -20.70 1.16 -25.44
N HIS A 116 -19.45 1.63 -25.37
CA HIS A 116 -18.48 1.23 -24.35
C HIS A 116 -18.94 1.60 -22.94
N LEU A 117 -19.60 2.75 -22.75
CA LEU A 117 -20.17 3.13 -21.46
C LEU A 117 -21.30 2.19 -21.02
N ARG A 118 -22.14 1.72 -21.94
CA ARG A 118 -23.19 0.72 -21.64
C ARG A 118 -22.60 -0.64 -21.30
N MET A 119 -21.59 -1.09 -22.05
CA MET A 119 -20.90 -2.35 -21.79
C MET A 119 -20.13 -2.32 -20.47
N GLU A 120 -19.46 -1.21 -20.15
CA GLU A 120 -18.80 -1.02 -18.85
C GLU A 120 -19.82 -1.07 -17.72
N ARG A 121 -20.97 -0.40 -17.85
CA ARG A 121 -22.04 -0.47 -16.85
C ARG A 121 -22.57 -1.89 -16.66
N LEU A 122 -22.77 -2.65 -17.75
CA LEU A 122 -23.29 -4.01 -17.70
C LEU A 122 -22.30 -4.98 -16.99
N HIS A 123 -21.01 -4.82 -17.23
CA HIS A 123 -19.97 -5.69 -16.68
C HIS A 123 -19.27 -5.14 -15.44
N ARG A 124 -19.71 -3.97 -14.93
CA ARG A 124 -19.11 -3.29 -13.78
C ARG A 124 -18.95 -4.19 -12.55
N PRO A 125 -19.97 -4.98 -12.13
CA PRO A 125 -19.82 -5.85 -10.98
C PRO A 125 -18.73 -6.91 -11.18
N ALA A 126 -18.56 -7.43 -12.39
CA ALA A 126 -17.54 -8.41 -12.71
C ALA A 126 -16.12 -7.81 -12.77
N TYR A 127 -15.99 -6.51 -13.08
CA TYR A 127 -14.70 -5.82 -12.99
C TYR A 127 -14.33 -5.50 -11.54
N GLU A 128 -15.29 -5.07 -10.73
CA GLU A 128 -15.10 -4.86 -9.29
C GLU A 128 -14.69 -6.16 -8.61
N GLU A 129 -15.39 -7.27 -8.89
CA GLU A 129 -15.05 -8.56 -8.29
C GLU A 129 -13.63 -9.03 -8.66
N ARG A 130 -13.18 -8.81 -9.90
CA ARG A 130 -11.79 -9.14 -10.27
C ARG A 130 -10.76 -8.36 -9.45
N TRP A 131 -11.03 -7.08 -9.20
CA TRP A 131 -10.17 -6.28 -8.34
C TRP A 131 -10.23 -6.76 -6.90
N ARG A 132 -11.40 -7.13 -6.38
CA ARG A 132 -11.54 -7.69 -5.03
C ARG A 132 -10.80 -9.01 -4.87
N VAL A 133 -10.93 -9.92 -5.83
CA VAL A 133 -10.14 -11.17 -5.87
C VAL A 133 -8.65 -10.86 -5.81
N ARG A 134 -8.17 -9.95 -6.66
CA ARG A 134 -6.76 -9.54 -6.65
C ARG A 134 -6.35 -8.90 -5.32
N GLY A 135 -7.21 -8.09 -4.72
CA GLY A 135 -6.96 -7.48 -3.42
C GLY A 135 -6.84 -8.53 -2.31
N ARG A 136 -7.72 -9.53 -2.31
CA ARG A 136 -7.68 -10.65 -1.35
C ARG A 136 -6.39 -11.46 -1.51
N GLU A 137 -5.96 -11.74 -2.74
CA GLU A 137 -4.67 -12.38 -3.02
C GLU A 137 -3.49 -11.58 -2.45
N LEU A 138 -3.47 -10.26 -2.67
CA LEU A 138 -2.41 -9.39 -2.14
C LEU A 138 -2.38 -9.41 -0.62
N LEU A 139 -3.54 -9.33 0.06
CA LEU A 139 -3.59 -9.41 1.52
C LEU A 139 -3.20 -10.78 2.06
N ALA A 140 -3.55 -11.87 1.38
CA ALA A 140 -3.17 -13.21 1.80
C ALA A 140 -1.66 -13.35 1.85
N THR A 141 -0.95 -12.96 0.79
CA THR A 141 0.53 -12.94 0.77
C THR A 141 1.09 -12.03 1.86
N LEU A 142 0.47 -10.87 2.10
CA LEU A 142 0.93 -9.93 3.13
C LEU A 142 0.79 -10.47 4.55
N ARG A 143 -0.32 -11.16 4.83
CA ARG A 143 -0.56 -11.85 6.12
C ARG A 143 0.42 -13.00 6.33
N GLU A 144 0.95 -13.56 5.24
CA GLU A 144 2.05 -14.52 5.29
C GLU A 144 3.42 -13.86 5.59
N GLU A 145 3.57 -12.56 5.36
CA GLU A 145 4.82 -11.83 5.65
C GLU A 145 4.80 -11.11 7.02
N ILE A 146 3.60 -10.89 7.58
CA ILE A 146 3.35 -10.19 8.85
C ILE A 146 2.52 -11.10 9.74
N HIS A 147 3.16 -12.05 10.42
CA HIS A 147 2.53 -12.91 11.39
C HIS A 147 2.63 -12.37 12.82
N ALA A 148 1.92 -13.05 13.72
CA ALA A 148 1.77 -12.65 15.10
C ALA A 148 3.00 -12.93 15.98
N ASP A 149 4.03 -13.65 15.53
CA ASP A 149 5.03 -14.19 16.46
C ASP A 149 6.46 -13.65 16.31
N ALA A 150 6.75 -12.89 15.24
CA ALA A 150 8.07 -12.29 15.02
C ALA A 150 8.04 -10.75 15.12
N PRO A 151 9.10 -10.13 15.67
CA PRO A 151 9.23 -8.68 15.63
C PRO A 151 9.40 -8.21 14.18
N LEU A 152 8.81 -7.07 13.86
CA LEU A 152 9.00 -6.44 12.56
C LEU A 152 10.34 -5.70 12.53
N ALA A 153 11.00 -5.74 11.39
CA ALA A 153 12.22 -5.01 11.08
C ALA A 153 12.04 -4.25 9.76
N LEU A 154 12.79 -3.16 9.60
CA LEU A 154 12.84 -2.47 8.32
C LEU A 154 13.46 -3.38 7.26
N ILE A 155 12.94 -3.29 6.04
CA ILE A 155 13.56 -3.89 4.85
C ILE A 155 14.93 -3.24 4.58
N ALA A 156 15.77 -3.97 3.85
CA ALA A 156 17.10 -3.48 3.49
C ALA A 156 17.03 -2.32 2.46
N PRO A 157 18.04 -1.44 2.39
CA PRO A 157 18.05 -0.31 1.44
C PRO A 157 17.86 -0.72 -0.03
N GLU A 158 18.46 -1.83 -0.46
CA GLU A 158 18.31 -2.37 -1.82
C GLU A 158 16.89 -2.85 -2.11
N GLU A 159 16.23 -3.46 -1.11
CA GLU A 159 14.84 -3.90 -1.23
C GLU A 159 13.90 -2.69 -1.29
N ALA A 160 14.17 -1.65 -0.48
CA ALA A 160 13.44 -0.38 -0.54
C ALA A 160 13.56 0.29 -1.92
N ALA A 161 14.77 0.34 -2.50
CA ALA A 161 14.98 0.87 -3.84
C ALA A 161 14.20 0.07 -4.90
N SER A 162 14.22 -1.26 -4.81
CA SER A 162 13.49 -2.16 -5.71
C SER A 162 11.98 -1.96 -5.63
N ARG A 163 11.41 -1.93 -4.42
CA ARG A 163 9.98 -1.70 -4.18
C ARG A 163 9.54 -0.30 -4.63
N LEU A 164 10.35 0.74 -4.41
CA LEU A 164 10.06 2.09 -4.90
C LEU A 164 10.09 2.18 -6.43
N ALA A 165 11.07 1.54 -7.07
CA ALA A 165 11.13 1.46 -8.53
C ALA A 165 9.91 0.69 -9.10
N ARG A 166 9.51 -0.39 -8.42
CA ARG A 166 8.28 -1.14 -8.73
C ARG A 166 7.06 -0.25 -8.63
N TRP A 167 6.91 0.50 -7.53
CA TRP A 167 5.80 1.43 -7.34
C TRP A 167 5.72 2.45 -8.46
N HIS A 168 6.82 3.12 -8.80
CA HIS A 168 6.80 4.10 -9.90
C HIS A 168 6.45 3.52 -11.27
N ARG A 169 6.74 2.23 -11.50
CA ARG A 169 6.38 1.53 -12.75
C ARG A 169 4.93 1.05 -12.77
N GLU A 170 4.42 0.57 -11.64
CA GLU A 170 3.12 -0.10 -11.54
C GLU A 170 2.00 0.79 -10.99
N ARG A 171 2.31 1.95 -10.41
CA ARG A 171 1.35 2.89 -9.84
C ARG A 171 0.28 3.24 -10.89
N PRO A 172 -1.01 2.98 -10.61
CA PRO A 172 -2.08 3.40 -11.50
C PRO A 172 -2.10 4.91 -11.69
N VAL A 173 -2.20 5.34 -12.94
CA VAL A 173 -2.36 6.77 -13.30
C VAL A 173 -3.69 7.33 -12.84
N THR A 174 -4.71 6.50 -12.63
CA THR A 174 -6.01 6.92 -12.13
C THR A 174 -6.08 6.86 -10.62
N LEU A 175 -6.63 7.92 -10.01
CA LEU A 175 -7.05 7.92 -8.61
C LEU A 175 -8.16 6.88 -8.41
N SER A 176 -7.82 5.77 -7.72
CA SER A 176 -8.73 4.63 -7.56
C SER A 176 -8.38 3.82 -6.32
N ASP A 177 -9.34 3.09 -5.78
CA ASP A 177 -9.09 2.27 -4.59
C ASP A 177 -7.97 1.23 -4.82
N PRO A 178 -7.87 0.54 -5.97
CA PRO A 178 -6.72 -0.32 -6.24
C PRO A 178 -5.37 0.38 -6.13
N ARG A 179 -5.25 1.67 -6.49
CA ARG A 179 -4.03 2.44 -6.26
C ARG A 179 -3.72 2.57 -4.78
N LYS A 180 -4.72 2.88 -3.94
CA LYS A 180 -4.57 2.97 -2.47
C LYS A 180 -4.08 1.64 -1.88
N LEU A 181 -4.67 0.52 -2.31
CA LEU A 181 -4.28 -0.82 -1.86
C LEU A 181 -2.87 -1.18 -2.34
N MET A 182 -2.56 -0.96 -3.63
CA MET A 182 -1.24 -1.23 -4.18
C MET A 182 -0.16 -0.39 -3.49
N ALA A 183 -0.44 0.89 -3.19
CA ALA A 183 0.46 1.74 -2.44
C ALA A 183 0.75 1.15 -1.06
N ALA A 184 -0.30 0.76 -0.31
CA ALA A 184 -0.16 0.16 1.01
C ALA A 184 0.68 -1.14 1.01
N VAL A 185 0.53 -1.96 -0.03
CA VAL A 185 1.27 -3.23 -0.16
C VAL A 185 2.71 -3.01 -0.61
N ILE A 186 2.93 -2.23 -1.66
CA ILE A 186 4.25 -2.03 -2.26
C ILE A 186 5.13 -1.13 -1.37
N LEU A 187 4.54 -0.10 -0.77
CA LEU A 187 5.21 0.84 0.14
C LEU A 187 5.14 0.39 1.62
N LEU A 188 5.13 -0.92 1.84
CA LEU A 188 5.37 -1.52 3.15
C LEU A 188 6.87 -1.69 3.36
N ALA A 189 7.44 -0.90 4.27
CA ALA A 189 8.86 -0.90 4.63
C ALA A 189 9.21 -1.90 5.74
N ALA A 190 8.21 -2.58 6.30
CA ALA A 190 8.38 -3.55 7.37
C ALA A 190 8.23 -4.98 6.85
N ARG A 191 9.00 -5.89 7.45
CA ARG A 191 8.84 -7.33 7.30
C ARG A 191 9.17 -8.04 8.61
N GLU A 192 8.82 -9.30 8.73
CA GLU A 192 9.31 -10.12 9.84
C GLU A 192 10.83 -10.23 9.88
N LYS A 193 11.38 -10.06 11.08
CA LYS A 193 12.81 -10.22 11.32
C LYS A 193 13.21 -11.69 11.05
N GLY A 194 14.07 -11.90 10.07
CA GLY A 194 14.54 -13.23 9.67
C GLY A 194 13.77 -13.86 8.51
N ALA A 195 12.72 -13.20 8.00
CA ALA A 195 12.08 -13.62 6.75
C ALA A 195 13.11 -13.59 5.59
N PRO A 196 13.08 -14.55 4.65
CA PRO A 196 13.93 -14.50 3.46
C PRO A 196 13.60 -13.25 2.63
N ASP A 197 14.60 -12.71 1.95
CA ASP A 197 14.42 -11.58 1.05
C ASP A 197 13.48 -11.97 -0.10
N ALA A 198 12.30 -11.35 -0.16
CA ALA A 198 11.26 -11.61 -1.16
C ALA A 198 11.75 -11.33 -2.58
N ALA A 199 12.85 -10.56 -2.76
CA ALA A 199 13.50 -10.38 -4.04
C ALA A 199 14.01 -11.69 -4.70
N ARG A 200 14.00 -12.82 -3.97
CA ARG A 200 14.37 -14.16 -4.49
C ARG A 200 13.20 -15.02 -4.95
N HIS A 201 11.95 -14.57 -4.83
CA HIS A 201 10.78 -15.34 -5.28
C HIS A 201 9.85 -14.46 -6.11
N VAL A 202 10.11 -14.41 -7.42
CA VAL A 202 9.09 -14.04 -8.40
C VAL A 202 8.34 -15.32 -8.76
N PRO A 203 7.04 -15.46 -8.41
CA PRO A 203 6.24 -16.58 -8.88
C PRO A 203 6.22 -16.57 -10.41
N GLU A 204 6.44 -17.74 -11.00
CA GLU A 204 6.58 -17.96 -12.45
C GLU A 204 5.33 -17.59 -13.28
N ALA A 205 4.25 -17.15 -12.62
CA ALA A 205 2.97 -16.77 -13.20
C ALA A 205 3.00 -15.47 -14.04
N GLU A 206 4.04 -14.63 -13.93
CA GLU A 206 4.14 -13.38 -14.72
C GLU A 206 4.69 -13.57 -16.15
N ARG A 207 5.06 -14.80 -16.56
CA ARG A 207 5.59 -15.03 -17.93
C ARG A 207 4.53 -15.29 -19.01
N GLN A 208 3.24 -15.41 -18.67
CA GLN A 208 2.24 -15.92 -19.62
C GLN A 208 1.24 -14.89 -20.19
N LEU A 209 1.39 -13.59 -19.92
CA LEU A 209 0.48 -12.57 -20.48
C LEU A 209 1.07 -11.72 -21.63
N HIS A 210 2.20 -12.15 -22.19
CA HIS A 210 2.78 -11.55 -23.41
C HIS A 210 3.03 -12.56 -24.54
N ARG A 211 2.11 -13.51 -24.73
CA ARG A 211 1.99 -14.25 -26.00
C ARG A 211 0.58 -14.13 -26.56
#